data_AF-A0A9D4FSK4-F1
#
_entry.id   AF-A0A9D4FSK4-F1
#
_cell.length_a   1.000
_cell.length_b   1.000
_cell.length_c   1.000
_cell.angle_alpha   90.00
_cell.angle_beta   90.00
_cell.angle_gamma   90.00
#
_symmetry.space_group_name_H-M   'P 1'
#
loop_
_entity.id
_entity.type
_entity.pdbx_description
1 polymer ?
#
loop_
_entity_poly.entity_id
_entity_poly.type
_entity_poly.pdbx_seq_one_letter_code
_entity_poly.pdbx_strand_id
1 'polypeptide(L)'
;MKSISSEINEIKSEMREHILQTSTQLAEIKDIVCGLKHQHTLCCCDMKNNLKDVSSNSESVKTQMCNMNEGLLKRWQSFSESIENQMSKILTQQTISLNKFMETPTRSYEDISNNSSSNAPKTNSTQNKDQSSNNENTNDSSSVVSEIQKTPTKDQRSSQTVTRQTLIIGDSILKGINKSGLKTDVDVLTCPGKKLHEIQSNLSRQIATKYNNIVVYAWGNYAALGSARSTLYNDGESLILDIRRKSESCAVYLCTACPRIDTDVLPLNESLKRTGIDMTARIIDCHQAFVFGNGNTARHYYHRDGIHLNAKGTSALVTAINQQLPITRHGSGKASVNEHPQIASFTNRSRWQQGNKCTVCGLRNHSAEDCYRNRWGAGGYSYYHGRYRKYRGQR
;
A
#
# COMPACT_ATOMS: atom_id res chain seq x y z
N MET A 1 72.29 3.48 47.31
CA MET A 1 71.43 4.68 47.19
C MET A 1 71.20 5.20 45.76
N LYS A 2 71.93 4.77 44.71
CA LYS A 2 71.67 5.20 43.32
C LYS A 2 70.39 4.60 42.65
N SER A 3 69.71 3.63 43.26
CA SER A 3 68.52 2.95 42.68
C SER A 3 67.25 3.82 42.72
N ILE A 4 66.94 4.41 43.88
CA ILE A 4 65.66 5.09 44.13
C ILE A 4 65.50 6.34 43.25
N SER A 5 66.59 7.08 42.99
CA SER A 5 66.51 8.27 42.14
C SER A 5 66.21 7.93 40.67
N SER A 6 66.59 6.74 40.19
CA SER A 6 66.27 6.29 38.83
C SER A 6 64.79 5.94 38.72
N GLU A 7 64.28 5.16 39.68
CA GLU A 7 62.86 4.77 39.75
C GLU A 7 61.93 5.99 39.85
N ILE A 8 62.30 7.00 40.65
CA ILE A 8 61.53 8.26 40.74
C ILE A 8 61.49 8.99 39.39
N ASN A 9 62.58 8.97 38.62
CA ASN A 9 62.64 9.65 37.33
C ASN A 9 61.83 8.92 36.24
N GLU A 10 61.81 7.58 36.28
CA GLU A 10 60.99 6.74 35.41
C GLU A 10 59.50 6.97 35.66
N ILE A 11 59.06 6.91 36.92
CA ILE A 11 57.66 7.19 37.31
C ILE A 11 57.24 8.60 36.87
N LYS A 12 58.12 9.60 37.04
CA LYS A 12 57.84 10.97 36.56
C LYS A 12 57.71 11.05 35.04
N SER A 13 58.45 10.22 34.30
CA SER A 13 58.36 10.14 32.85
C SER A 13 57.02 9.55 32.41
N GLU A 14 56.65 8.39 32.98
CA GLU A 14 55.37 7.73 32.70
C GLU A 14 54.18 8.63 33.05
N MET A 15 54.24 9.31 34.20
CA MET A 15 53.18 10.25 34.61
C MET A 15 53.03 11.42 33.63
N ARG A 16 54.14 11.94 33.07
CA ARG A 16 54.09 12.99 32.04
C ARG A 16 53.48 12.47 30.75
N GLU A 17 53.80 11.25 30.33
CA GLU A 17 53.22 10.63 29.15
C GLU A 17 51.70 10.42 29.31
N HIS A 18 51.26 9.92 30.48
CA HIS A 18 49.84 9.77 30.78
C HIS A 18 49.09 11.11 30.80
N ILE A 19 49.69 12.17 31.37
CA ILE A 19 49.11 13.53 31.33
C ILE A 19 48.96 14.02 29.88
N LEU A 20 49.95 13.76 29.03
CA LEU A 20 49.91 14.15 27.62
C LEU A 20 48.82 13.38 26.86
N GLN A 21 48.75 12.06 27.02
CA GLN A 21 47.71 11.21 26.41
C GLN A 21 46.30 11.65 26.85
N THR A 22 46.10 11.92 28.15
CA THR A 22 44.82 12.40 28.68
C THR A 22 44.46 13.77 28.11
N SER A 23 45.44 14.66 27.94
CA SER A 23 45.23 15.98 27.36
C SER A 23 44.82 15.90 25.88
N THR A 24 45.41 14.98 25.12
CA THR A 24 45.03 14.71 23.73
C THR A 24 43.61 14.15 23.63
N GLN A 25 43.26 13.14 24.45
CA GLN A 25 41.90 12.60 24.49
C GLN A 25 40.86 13.67 24.88
N LEU A 26 41.19 14.55 25.83
CA LEU A 26 40.31 15.64 26.21
C LEU A 26 40.08 16.64 25.05
N ALA A 27 41.10 16.89 24.22
CA ALA A 27 40.96 17.73 23.04
C ALA A 27 40.04 17.07 21.99
N GLU A 28 40.21 15.78 21.71
CA GLU A 28 39.35 15.02 20.80
C GLU A 28 37.89 15.01 21.27
N ILE A 29 37.65 14.81 22.56
CA ILE A 29 36.30 14.87 23.15
C ILE A 29 35.68 16.26 22.96
N LYS A 30 36.45 17.33 23.15
CA LYS A 30 35.97 18.71 22.95
C LYS A 30 35.57 18.94 21.49
N ASP A 31 36.35 18.46 20.53
CA ASP A 31 36.04 18.58 19.11
C ASP A 31 34.77 17.81 18.73
N ILE A 32 34.60 16.59 19.25
CA ILE A 32 33.37 15.79 19.08
C ILE A 32 32.15 16.54 19.65
N VAL A 33 32.26 17.08 20.86
CA VAL A 33 31.17 17.85 21.50
C VAL A 33 30.83 19.10 20.68
N CYS A 34 31.82 19.81 20.14
CA CYS A 34 31.60 20.94 19.23
C CYS A 34 30.88 20.52 17.95
N GLY A 35 31.28 19.39 17.34
CA GLY A 35 30.62 18.82 16.16
C GLY A 35 29.15 18.47 16.43
N LEU A 36 28.86 17.83 17.56
CA LEU A 36 27.50 17.48 17.98
C LEU A 36 26.64 18.73 18.23
N LYS A 37 27.19 19.77 18.87
CA LYS A 37 26.47 21.04 19.06
C LYS A 37 26.12 21.71 17.73
N HIS A 38 27.03 21.68 16.77
CA HIS A 38 26.78 22.22 15.44
C HIS A 38 25.69 21.44 14.71
N GLN A 39 25.74 20.10 14.70
CA GLN A 39 24.71 19.25 14.11
C GLN A 39 23.34 19.45 14.76
N HIS A 40 23.28 19.55 16.09
CA HIS A 40 22.05 19.85 16.82
C HIS A 40 21.46 21.20 16.39
N THR A 41 22.30 22.22 16.22
CA THR A 41 21.88 23.55 15.78
C THR A 41 21.30 23.53 14.37
N LEU A 42 21.95 22.83 13.43
CA LEU A 42 21.43 22.65 12.07
C LEU A 42 20.06 21.94 12.07
N CYS A 43 19.95 20.84 12.83
CA CYS A 43 18.69 20.11 12.97
C CYS A 43 17.56 21.00 13.53
N CYS A 44 17.84 21.80 14.56
CA CYS A 44 16.86 22.74 15.11
C CYS A 44 16.45 23.82 14.09
N CYS A 45 17.38 24.33 13.28
CA CYS A 45 17.07 25.28 12.21
C CYS A 45 16.17 24.66 11.13
N ASP A 46 16.47 23.45 10.69
CA ASP A 46 15.66 22.72 9.71
C ASP A 46 14.25 22.44 10.24
N MET A 47 14.13 21.98 11.49
CA MET A 47 12.83 21.80 12.14
C MET A 47 12.04 23.11 12.21
N LYS A 48 12.70 24.24 12.54
CA LYS A 48 12.05 25.55 12.61
C LYS A 48 11.56 26.03 11.23
N ASN A 49 12.31 25.77 10.17
CA ASN A 49 11.89 26.09 8.80
C ASN A 49 10.71 25.22 8.36
N ASN A 50 10.78 23.91 8.61
CA ASN A 50 9.66 23.00 8.33
C ASN A 50 8.38 23.41 9.10
N LEU A 51 8.50 23.84 10.35
CA LEU A 51 7.38 24.36 11.14
C LEU A 51 6.76 25.63 10.54
N LYS A 52 7.59 26.54 10.01
CA LYS A 52 7.10 27.73 9.28
C LYS A 52 6.33 27.33 8.02
N ASP A 53 6.86 26.40 7.23
CA ASP A 53 6.20 25.93 6.01
C ASP A 53 4.85 25.26 6.31
N VAL A 54 4.79 24.45 7.37
CA VAL A 54 3.52 23.87 7.85
C VAL A 54 2.54 24.95 8.30
N SER A 55 3.00 25.98 8.99
CA SER A 55 2.15 27.11 9.41
C SER A 55 1.58 27.87 8.20
N SER A 56 2.42 28.20 7.21
CA SER A 56 1.99 28.89 5.99
C SER A 56 1.01 28.04 5.16
N ASN A 57 1.23 26.73 5.08
CA ASN A 57 0.30 25.81 4.42
C ASN A 57 -1.04 25.72 5.16
N SER A 58 -1.03 25.72 6.49
CA SER A 58 -2.25 25.73 7.32
C SER A 58 -3.09 26.98 7.07
N GLU A 59 -2.47 28.16 6.98
CA GLU A 59 -3.16 29.41 6.64
C GLU A 59 -3.76 29.37 5.23
N SER A 60 -3.00 28.84 4.25
CA SER A 60 -3.50 28.69 2.88
C SER A 60 -4.74 27.77 2.81
N VAL A 61 -4.71 26.63 3.50
CA VAL A 61 -5.84 25.70 3.59
C VAL A 61 -7.05 26.37 4.26
N LYS A 62 -6.83 27.12 5.35
CA LYS A 62 -7.89 27.87 6.02
C LYS A 62 -8.56 28.87 5.08
N THR A 63 -7.77 29.62 4.31
CA THR A 63 -8.29 30.55 3.29
C THR A 63 -9.07 29.84 2.20
N GLN A 64 -8.57 28.69 1.68
CA GLN A 64 -9.30 27.90 0.70
C GLN A 64 -10.64 27.40 1.25
N MET A 65 -10.69 26.92 2.50
CA MET A 65 -11.93 26.51 3.15
C MET A 65 -12.93 27.66 3.30
N CYS A 66 -12.47 28.86 3.71
CA CYS A 66 -13.32 30.05 3.76
C CYS A 66 -13.93 30.38 2.39
N ASN A 67 -13.11 30.36 1.33
CA ASN A 67 -13.57 30.65 -0.03
C ASN A 67 -14.58 29.60 -0.53
N MET A 68 -14.36 28.32 -0.24
CA MET A 68 -15.33 27.26 -0.58
C MET A 68 -16.65 27.44 0.16
N ASN A 69 -16.60 27.76 1.45
CA ASN A 69 -17.81 27.99 2.26
C ASN A 69 -18.59 29.20 1.75
N GLU A 70 -17.91 30.29 1.40
CA GLU A 70 -18.56 31.46 0.78
C GLU A 70 -19.21 31.10 -0.56
N GLY A 71 -18.52 30.31 -1.39
CA GLY A 71 -19.07 29.82 -2.66
C GLY A 71 -20.31 28.92 -2.49
N LEU A 72 -20.30 28.04 -1.49
CA LEU A 72 -21.46 27.20 -1.15
C LEU A 72 -22.62 28.02 -0.62
N LEU A 73 -22.35 29.01 0.23
CA LEU A 73 -23.38 29.90 0.77
C LEU A 73 -24.06 30.69 -0.35
N LYS A 74 -23.30 31.26 -1.30
CA LYS A 74 -23.86 31.96 -2.47
C LYS A 74 -24.72 31.05 -3.35
N ARG A 75 -24.30 29.80 -3.58
CA ARG A 75 -25.10 28.82 -4.33
C ARG A 75 -26.39 28.48 -3.61
N TRP A 76 -26.35 28.31 -2.29
CA TRP A 76 -27.52 28.02 -1.48
C TRP A 76 -28.52 29.18 -1.48
N GLN A 77 -28.03 30.42 -1.35
CA GLN A 77 -28.86 31.63 -1.48
C GLN A 77 -29.55 31.71 -2.85
N SER A 78 -28.80 31.53 -3.94
CA SER A 78 -29.37 31.52 -5.30
C SER A 78 -30.39 30.40 -5.51
N PHE A 79 -30.16 29.23 -4.92
CA PHE A 79 -31.13 28.13 -4.96
C PHE A 79 -32.41 28.46 -4.17
N SER A 80 -32.28 29.08 -2.98
CA SER A 80 -33.42 29.54 -2.18
C SER A 80 -34.26 30.56 -2.93
N GLU A 81 -33.62 31.58 -3.53
CA GLU A 81 -34.30 32.58 -4.37
C GLU A 81 -35.01 31.94 -5.57
N SER A 82 -34.42 30.90 -6.16
CA SER A 82 -35.04 30.16 -7.27
C SER A 82 -36.32 29.45 -6.83
N ILE A 83 -36.31 28.79 -5.66
CA ILE A 83 -37.48 28.13 -5.07
C ILE A 83 -38.57 29.15 -4.76
N GLU A 84 -38.23 30.27 -4.10
CA GLU A 84 -39.18 31.33 -3.76
C GLU A 84 -39.87 31.89 -5.01
N ASN A 85 -39.10 32.13 -6.08
CA ASN A 85 -39.64 32.57 -7.36
C ASN A 85 -40.57 31.53 -8.00
N GLN A 86 -40.27 30.23 -7.90
CA GLN A 86 -41.15 29.17 -8.39
C GLN A 86 -42.45 29.10 -7.58
N MET A 87 -42.35 29.15 -6.25
CA MET A 87 -43.52 29.13 -5.35
C MET A 87 -44.43 30.33 -5.58
N SER A 88 -43.86 31.53 -5.78
CA SER A 88 -44.63 32.73 -6.12
C SER A 88 -45.44 32.55 -7.41
N LYS A 89 -44.82 31.99 -8.47
CA LYS A 89 -45.51 31.70 -9.74
C LYS A 89 -46.67 30.70 -9.57
N ILE A 90 -46.47 29.65 -8.78
CA ILE A 90 -47.51 28.65 -8.49
C ILE A 90 -48.69 29.31 -7.77
N LEU A 91 -48.43 30.12 -6.74
CA LEU A 91 -49.46 30.85 -6.01
C LEU A 91 -50.23 31.81 -6.92
N THR A 92 -49.53 32.58 -7.77
CA THR A 92 -50.19 33.46 -8.75
C THR A 92 -51.11 32.67 -9.69
N GLN A 93 -50.66 31.52 -10.19
CA GLN A 93 -51.45 30.68 -11.09
C GLN A 93 -52.70 30.08 -10.40
N GLN A 94 -52.58 29.68 -9.14
CA GLN A 94 -53.72 29.22 -8.33
C GLN A 94 -54.73 30.34 -8.10
N THR A 95 -54.28 31.55 -7.75
CA THR A 95 -55.14 32.72 -7.56
C THR A 95 -55.90 33.08 -8.84
N ILE A 96 -55.22 33.08 -10.00
CA ILE A 96 -55.87 33.31 -11.30
C ILE A 96 -56.95 32.25 -11.57
N SER A 97 -56.65 30.99 -11.28
CA SER A 97 -57.59 29.88 -11.50
C SER A 97 -58.83 29.98 -10.60
N LEU A 98 -58.65 30.37 -9.33
CA LEU A 98 -59.74 30.62 -8.38
C LEU A 98 -60.61 31.80 -8.81
N ASN A 99 -60.02 32.93 -9.21
CA ASN A 99 -60.78 34.09 -9.68
C ASN A 99 -61.62 33.73 -10.91
N LYS A 100 -61.05 32.99 -11.86
CA LYS A 100 -61.77 32.53 -13.06
C LYS A 100 -62.97 31.61 -12.72
N PHE A 101 -62.86 30.81 -11.67
CA PHE A 101 -63.95 29.97 -11.17
C PHE A 101 -65.06 30.80 -10.50
N MET A 102 -64.71 31.86 -9.77
CA MET A 102 -65.69 32.74 -9.12
C MET A 102 -66.43 33.64 -10.12
N GLU A 103 -65.82 33.96 -11.27
CA GLU A 103 -66.43 34.78 -12.32
C GLU A 103 -67.41 34.03 -13.23
N THR A 104 -67.49 32.70 -13.16
CA THR A 104 -68.53 31.95 -13.89
C THR A 104 -69.90 32.22 -13.26
N PRO A 105 -70.83 32.89 -13.97
CA PRO A 105 -72.15 33.16 -13.42
C PRO A 105 -72.87 31.83 -13.19
N THR A 106 -73.42 31.63 -12.00
CA THR A 106 -74.44 30.61 -11.74
C THR A 106 -75.59 30.84 -12.71
N ARG A 107 -75.53 30.13 -13.84
CA ARG A 107 -76.62 30.01 -14.79
C ARG A 107 -77.76 29.38 -14.01
N SER A 108 -78.83 30.13 -13.83
CA SER A 108 -80.05 29.72 -13.12
C SER A 108 -80.49 28.35 -13.64
N TYR A 109 -80.64 27.41 -12.71
CA TYR A 109 -81.31 26.14 -12.92
C TYR A 109 -82.80 26.40 -13.11
N GLU A 110 -83.18 26.85 -14.30
CA GLU A 110 -84.54 26.68 -14.79
C GLU A 110 -84.46 26.09 -16.20
N ASP A 111 -85.22 25.02 -16.37
CA ASP A 111 -85.45 24.24 -17.58
C ASP A 111 -84.31 23.30 -18.03
N ILE A 112 -84.56 21.98 -17.99
CA ILE A 112 -85.29 21.27 -19.06
C ILE A 112 -85.37 19.78 -18.67
N SER A 113 -86.60 19.32 -18.46
CA SER A 113 -87.02 17.93 -18.63
C SER A 113 -86.96 17.52 -20.10
N ASN A 114 -86.65 16.26 -20.36
CA ASN A 114 -86.99 15.50 -21.58
C ASN A 114 -86.35 15.97 -22.91
N ASN A 115 -85.45 15.15 -23.47
CA ASN A 115 -85.80 14.39 -24.68
C ASN A 115 -84.69 13.42 -25.13
N SER A 116 -85.15 12.22 -25.43
CA SER A 116 -84.49 11.20 -26.24
C SER A 116 -84.24 11.72 -27.67
N SER A 117 -83.10 11.36 -28.27
CA SER A 117 -83.04 10.86 -29.66
C SER A 117 -81.59 10.64 -30.10
N SER A 118 -81.39 9.45 -30.66
CA SER A 118 -80.31 9.02 -31.55
C SER A 118 -79.77 10.10 -32.49
N ASN A 119 -78.44 10.17 -32.62
CA ASN A 119 -77.76 9.92 -33.90
C ASN A 119 -76.23 9.82 -33.73
N ALA A 120 -75.67 8.79 -34.36
CA ALA A 120 -74.25 8.59 -34.58
C ALA A 120 -73.64 9.78 -35.40
N PRO A 121 -72.33 10.06 -35.28
CA PRO A 121 -71.44 9.46 -36.28
C PRO A 121 -69.98 9.19 -35.82
N LYS A 122 -69.45 8.11 -36.41
CA LYS A 122 -68.10 7.93 -36.98
C LYS A 122 -66.87 8.41 -36.18
N THR A 123 -66.25 7.39 -35.60
CA THR A 123 -64.83 7.23 -35.31
C THR A 123 -63.92 7.67 -36.46
N ASN A 124 -62.93 8.52 -36.17
CA ASN A 124 -61.64 8.50 -36.86
C ASN A 124 -60.51 8.37 -35.84
N SER A 125 -59.73 7.34 -36.07
CA SER A 125 -58.49 6.93 -35.43
C SER A 125 -57.45 8.03 -35.43
N THR A 126 -56.84 8.31 -34.28
CA THR A 126 -55.42 8.69 -34.24
C THR A 126 -54.80 8.11 -32.97
N GLN A 127 -53.79 7.28 -33.19
CA GLN A 127 -52.96 6.62 -32.20
C GLN A 127 -52.27 7.64 -31.30
N ASN A 128 -52.27 7.39 -29.99
CA ASN A 128 -51.11 7.66 -29.16
C ASN A 128 -50.96 6.52 -28.16
N LYS A 129 -49.86 5.78 -28.36
CA LYS A 129 -49.28 4.81 -27.45
C LYS A 129 -48.76 5.59 -26.25
N ASP A 130 -49.22 5.27 -25.05
CA ASP A 130 -48.30 5.16 -23.92
C ASP A 130 -48.82 4.20 -22.84
N GLN A 131 -47.87 3.37 -22.42
CA GLN A 131 -47.66 2.86 -21.07
C GLN A 131 -48.85 2.27 -20.30
N SER A 132 -48.83 0.94 -20.20
CA SER A 132 -49.46 0.24 -19.08
C SER A 132 -48.46 -0.74 -18.45
N SER A 133 -48.08 -0.41 -17.23
CA SER A 133 -47.52 -1.26 -16.20
C SER A 133 -48.60 -2.26 -15.76
N ASN A 134 -48.30 -3.56 -15.84
CA ASN A 134 -49.18 -4.61 -15.34
C ASN A 134 -48.71 -5.21 -14.02
N ASN A 135 -49.69 -5.26 -13.14
CA ASN A 135 -49.79 -5.83 -11.82
C ASN A 135 -49.57 -7.36 -11.78
N GLU A 136 -49.13 -7.77 -10.59
CA GLU A 136 -49.66 -8.84 -9.74
C GLU A 136 -50.13 -10.14 -10.41
N ASN A 137 -49.48 -11.23 -10.02
CA ASN A 137 -50.14 -12.52 -9.96
C ASN A 137 -49.87 -13.18 -8.61
N THR A 138 -50.96 -13.34 -7.89
CA THR A 138 -51.18 -14.21 -6.75
C THR A 138 -50.85 -15.67 -7.09
N ASN A 139 -50.33 -16.41 -6.12
CA ASN A 139 -50.82 -17.76 -5.86
C ASN A 139 -50.48 -18.21 -4.44
N ASP A 140 -51.55 -18.57 -3.78
CA ASP A 140 -51.71 -19.06 -2.43
C ASP A 140 -51.79 -20.59 -2.46
N SER A 141 -51.29 -21.27 -1.42
CA SER A 141 -51.87 -22.50 -0.83
C SER A 141 -50.86 -23.27 0.02
N SER A 142 -51.16 -23.28 1.32
CA SER A 142 -50.85 -24.32 2.32
C SER A 142 -51.07 -25.75 1.79
N SER A 143 -50.40 -26.80 2.22
CA SER A 143 -50.51 -27.45 3.54
C SER A 143 -49.75 -28.79 3.45
N VAL A 144 -49.13 -29.25 4.55
CA VAL A 144 -49.37 -30.58 5.17
C VAL A 144 -48.22 -30.88 6.13
N VAL A 145 -48.61 -30.98 7.39
CA VAL A 145 -47.85 -31.49 8.54
C VAL A 145 -47.58 -32.98 8.35
N SER A 146 -46.33 -33.40 8.53
CA SER A 146 -46.04 -34.77 8.95
C SER A 146 -44.85 -34.80 9.92
N GLU A 147 -45.19 -35.17 11.13
CA GLU A 147 -44.36 -35.38 12.30
C GLU A 147 -43.70 -36.77 12.16
N ILE A 148 -42.37 -36.81 12.06
CA ILE A 148 -41.60 -38.05 12.19
C ILE A 148 -40.44 -37.78 13.15
N GLN A 149 -40.60 -38.28 14.37
CA GLN A 149 -39.52 -38.50 15.32
C GLN A 149 -38.43 -39.36 14.67
N LYS A 150 -37.26 -38.76 14.41
CA LYS A 150 -36.01 -39.48 14.15
C LYS A 150 -34.94 -39.05 15.16
N THR A 151 -34.41 -40.07 15.79
CA THR A 151 -33.30 -40.12 16.75
C THR A 151 -32.11 -39.21 16.40
N PRO A 152 -31.35 -38.71 17.40
CA PRO A 152 -30.22 -37.82 17.20
C PRO A 152 -29.03 -38.59 16.61
N THR A 153 -28.98 -38.70 15.29
CA THR A 153 -27.75 -38.99 14.57
C THR A 153 -26.82 -37.79 14.76
N LYS A 154 -25.63 -38.03 15.31
CA LYS A 154 -24.57 -37.03 15.44
C LYS A 154 -24.26 -36.46 14.07
N ASP A 155 -24.83 -35.31 13.75
CA ASP A 155 -24.44 -34.48 12.62
C ASP A 155 -22.99 -34.05 12.83
N GLN A 156 -22.06 -34.83 12.28
CA GLN A 156 -20.77 -34.30 11.87
C GLN A 156 -21.04 -33.28 10.77
N ARG A 157 -21.43 -32.06 11.17
CA ARG A 157 -21.17 -30.86 10.38
C ARG A 157 -19.66 -30.82 10.20
N SER A 158 -19.18 -31.39 9.09
CA SER A 158 -17.86 -31.08 8.57
C SER A 158 -17.85 -29.57 8.40
N SER A 159 -17.20 -28.88 9.33
CA SER A 159 -16.94 -27.45 9.22
C SER A 159 -16.18 -27.28 7.91
N GLN A 160 -16.90 -26.89 6.86
CA GLN A 160 -16.28 -26.43 5.61
C GLN A 160 -15.41 -25.26 6.03
N THR A 161 -14.13 -25.55 6.20
CA THR A 161 -13.09 -24.56 6.43
C THR A 161 -13.08 -23.73 5.18
N VAL A 162 -13.76 -22.58 5.24
CA VAL A 162 -13.73 -21.56 4.19
C VAL A 162 -12.26 -21.29 3.91
N THR A 163 -11.77 -21.80 2.77
CA THR A 163 -10.37 -21.72 2.40
C THR A 163 -10.06 -20.24 2.20
N ARG A 164 -9.20 -19.70 3.07
CA ARG A 164 -8.88 -18.27 3.10
C ARG A 164 -8.06 -17.91 1.86
N GLN A 165 -8.66 -17.24 0.89
CA GLN A 165 -7.94 -16.85 -0.32
C GLN A 165 -7.15 -15.57 -0.11
N THR A 166 -5.97 -15.50 -0.72
CA THR A 166 -5.06 -14.36 -0.66
C THR A 166 -4.83 -13.82 -2.07
N LEU A 167 -4.93 -12.51 -2.24
CA LEU A 167 -4.54 -11.85 -3.47
C LEU A 167 -3.27 -11.05 -3.25
N ILE A 168 -2.28 -11.20 -4.14
CA ILE A 168 -1.14 -10.30 -4.26
C ILE A 168 -1.35 -9.46 -5.52
N ILE A 169 -1.50 -8.15 -5.34
CA ILE A 169 -1.77 -7.20 -6.42
C ILE A 169 -0.73 -6.10 -6.45
N GLY A 170 -0.31 -5.68 -7.64
CA GLY A 170 0.75 -4.70 -7.73
C GLY A 170 1.28 -4.41 -9.12
N ASP A 171 2.39 -3.68 -9.18
CA ASP A 171 3.03 -3.21 -10.41
C ASP A 171 3.90 -4.29 -11.11
N SER A 172 4.74 -3.87 -12.07
CA SER A 172 5.59 -4.75 -12.87
C SER A 172 6.61 -5.56 -12.06
N ILE A 173 6.90 -5.19 -10.81
CA ILE A 173 7.80 -5.95 -9.93
C ILE A 173 7.26 -7.35 -9.64
N LEU A 174 5.93 -7.51 -9.62
CA LEU A 174 5.29 -8.81 -9.37
C LEU A 174 5.33 -9.76 -10.57
N LYS A 175 5.68 -9.29 -11.78
CA LYS A 175 5.62 -10.07 -13.02
C LYS A 175 6.44 -11.36 -12.97
N GLY A 176 7.52 -11.38 -12.20
CA GLY A 176 8.40 -12.54 -12.06
C GLY A 176 7.90 -13.62 -11.10
N ILE A 177 6.82 -13.39 -10.34
CA ILE A 177 6.38 -14.33 -9.30
C ILE A 177 5.85 -15.60 -9.95
N ASN A 178 6.51 -16.72 -9.67
CA ASN A 178 6.09 -18.02 -10.17
C ASN A 178 4.91 -18.57 -9.37
N LYS A 179 3.73 -18.59 -9.99
CA LYS A 179 2.48 -19.10 -9.40
C LYS A 179 2.57 -20.57 -8.98
N SER A 180 3.41 -21.40 -9.62
CA SER A 180 3.55 -22.82 -9.25
C SER A 180 4.18 -23.03 -7.87
N GLY A 181 4.95 -22.05 -7.37
CA GLY A 181 5.55 -22.07 -6.04
C GLY A 181 4.63 -21.58 -4.92
N LEU A 182 3.49 -20.98 -5.27
CA LEU A 182 2.51 -20.45 -4.33
C LEU A 182 1.49 -21.52 -3.94
N LYS A 183 0.84 -21.32 -2.79
CA LYS A 183 -0.33 -22.12 -2.41
C LYS A 183 -1.46 -21.94 -3.43
N THR A 184 -2.34 -22.93 -3.50
CA THR A 184 -3.46 -22.95 -4.46
C THR A 184 -4.52 -21.88 -4.19
N ASP A 185 -4.52 -21.31 -2.99
CA ASP A 185 -5.40 -20.24 -2.54
C ASP A 185 -4.77 -18.83 -2.67
N VAL A 186 -3.61 -18.72 -3.32
CA VAL A 186 -2.92 -17.44 -3.55
C VAL A 186 -2.98 -17.07 -5.02
N ASP A 187 -3.67 -15.98 -5.31
CA ASP A 187 -3.72 -15.36 -6.64
C ASP A 187 -2.71 -14.22 -6.74
N VAL A 188 -2.14 -14.02 -7.93
CA VAL A 188 -1.24 -12.90 -8.24
C VAL A 188 -1.79 -12.14 -9.44
N LEU A 189 -2.04 -10.84 -9.25
CA LEU A 189 -2.48 -9.90 -10.27
C LEU A 189 -1.44 -8.80 -10.48
N THR A 190 -0.85 -8.78 -11.66
CA THR A 190 0.14 -7.76 -12.04
C THR A 190 -0.52 -6.71 -12.92
N CYS A 191 -0.32 -5.44 -12.56
CA CYS A 191 -0.81 -4.24 -13.24
C CYS A 191 0.37 -3.35 -13.64
N PRO A 192 1.14 -3.71 -14.69
CA PRO A 192 2.34 -2.98 -15.09
C PRO A 192 2.06 -1.49 -15.38
N GLY A 193 2.90 -0.60 -14.84
CA GLY A 193 2.81 0.84 -15.09
C GLY A 193 1.59 1.54 -14.47
N LYS A 194 0.71 0.80 -13.78
CA LYS A 194 -0.51 1.35 -13.19
C LYS A 194 -0.23 2.09 -11.88
N LYS A 195 -1.00 3.15 -11.64
CA LYS A 195 -1.09 3.87 -10.35
C LYS A 195 -2.15 3.21 -9.45
N LEU A 196 -2.21 3.63 -8.18
CA LEU A 196 -3.11 3.01 -7.18
C LEU A 196 -4.58 3.14 -7.56
N HIS A 197 -5.02 4.31 -8.03
CA HIS A 197 -6.42 4.50 -8.43
C HIS A 197 -6.81 3.59 -9.62
N GLU A 198 -5.86 3.27 -10.51
CA GLU A 198 -6.09 2.31 -11.60
C GLU A 198 -6.09 0.86 -11.08
N ILE A 199 -5.32 0.56 -10.04
CA ILE A 199 -5.37 -0.74 -9.36
C ILE A 199 -6.70 -0.89 -8.60
N GLN A 200 -7.16 0.17 -7.95
CA GLN A 200 -8.45 0.26 -7.26
C GLN A 200 -9.62 0.01 -8.23
N SER A 201 -9.59 0.62 -9.42
CA SER A 201 -10.65 0.38 -10.41
C SER A 201 -10.70 -1.09 -10.86
N ASN A 202 -9.54 -1.75 -11.01
CA ASN A 202 -9.45 -3.19 -11.29
C ASN A 202 -9.94 -4.06 -10.12
N LEU A 203 -9.74 -3.63 -8.87
CA LEU A 203 -10.22 -4.32 -7.67
C LEU A 203 -11.75 -4.45 -7.63
N SER A 204 -12.46 -3.47 -8.17
CA SER A 204 -13.92 -3.35 -8.12
C SER A 204 -14.73 -4.50 -8.72
N ARG A 205 -14.16 -5.28 -9.65
CA ARG A 205 -14.91 -6.31 -10.39
C ARG A 205 -14.79 -7.73 -9.85
N GLN A 206 -13.77 -8.05 -9.05
CA GLN A 206 -13.40 -9.46 -8.82
C GLN A 206 -13.08 -9.83 -7.37
N ILE A 207 -12.98 -8.86 -6.45
CA ILE A 207 -12.19 -9.08 -5.22
C ILE A 207 -13.00 -8.94 -3.92
N ALA A 208 -14.13 -8.22 -3.93
CA ALA A 208 -14.88 -7.85 -2.73
C ALA A 208 -15.24 -9.03 -1.80
N THR A 209 -15.63 -10.19 -2.34
CA THR A 209 -16.13 -11.31 -1.52
C THR A 209 -15.22 -12.54 -1.55
N LYS A 210 -14.21 -12.55 -2.43
CA LYS A 210 -13.41 -13.74 -2.70
C LYS A 210 -12.22 -13.90 -1.76
N TYR A 211 -11.57 -12.80 -1.39
CA TYR A 211 -10.28 -12.84 -0.69
C TYR A 211 -10.39 -12.35 0.76
N ASN A 212 -9.69 -13.04 1.66
CA ASN A 212 -9.59 -12.66 3.07
C ASN A 212 -8.33 -11.84 3.35
N ASN A 213 -7.33 -11.93 2.47
CA ASN A 213 -6.10 -11.15 2.56
C ASN A 213 -5.81 -10.52 1.21
N ILE A 214 -5.49 -9.23 1.19
CA ILE A 214 -5.00 -8.52 0.00
C ILE A 214 -3.65 -7.91 0.33
N VAL A 215 -2.63 -8.30 -0.43
CA VAL A 215 -1.27 -7.79 -0.36
C VAL A 215 -1.05 -6.82 -1.52
N VAL A 216 -0.74 -5.57 -1.23
CA VAL A 216 -0.59 -4.49 -2.20
C VAL A 216 0.88 -4.10 -2.34
N TYR A 217 1.41 -4.22 -3.56
CA TYR A 217 2.75 -3.77 -3.95
C TYR A 217 2.64 -2.80 -5.15
N ALA A 218 2.43 -1.51 -4.92
CA ALA A 218 2.02 -0.60 -6.01
C ALA A 218 2.62 0.80 -5.92
N TRP A 219 3.83 0.91 -5.39
CA TRP A 219 4.38 2.19 -4.94
C TRP A 219 5.59 2.66 -5.75
N GLY A 220 6.24 1.76 -6.50
CA GLY A 220 7.48 2.07 -7.20
C GLY A 220 7.33 3.28 -8.12
N ASN A 221 6.21 3.35 -8.85
CA ASN A 221 5.94 4.45 -9.79
C ASN A 221 5.77 5.82 -9.11
N TYR A 222 5.27 5.87 -7.87
CA TYR A 222 5.10 7.13 -7.14
C TYR A 222 6.46 7.76 -6.78
N ALA A 223 7.43 6.94 -6.36
CA ALA A 223 8.78 7.40 -6.09
C ALA A 223 9.49 7.90 -7.36
N ALA A 224 9.29 7.23 -8.50
CA ALA A 224 9.90 7.67 -9.76
C ALA A 224 9.32 9.00 -10.27
N LEU A 225 8.04 9.25 -10.01
CA LEU A 225 7.36 10.48 -10.41
C LEU A 225 7.55 11.64 -9.43
N GLY A 226 8.28 11.44 -8.32
CA GLY A 226 8.40 12.44 -7.27
C GLY A 226 7.04 12.90 -6.72
N SER A 227 6.06 11.98 -6.67
CA SER A 227 4.70 12.33 -6.27
C SER A 227 4.67 12.90 -4.85
N ALA A 228 3.85 13.93 -4.63
CA ALA A 228 3.70 14.54 -3.32
C ALA A 228 3.27 13.49 -2.28
N ARG A 229 3.80 13.60 -1.06
CA ARG A 229 3.46 12.69 0.06
C ARG A 229 1.96 12.66 0.35
N SER A 230 1.27 13.80 0.19
CA SER A 230 -0.18 13.90 0.35
C SER A 230 -0.94 13.05 -0.68
N THR A 231 -0.50 13.05 -1.94
CA THR A 231 -1.11 12.22 -2.99
C THR A 231 -0.95 10.74 -2.68
N LEU A 232 0.23 10.31 -2.24
CA LEU A 232 0.47 8.92 -1.84
C LEU A 232 -0.45 8.50 -0.68
N TYR A 233 -0.54 9.35 0.34
CA TYR A 233 -1.37 9.10 1.51
C TYR A 233 -2.84 8.96 1.10
N ASN A 234 -3.37 9.94 0.34
CA ASN A 234 -4.77 9.95 -0.09
C ASN A 234 -5.11 8.76 -0.99
N ASP A 235 -4.22 8.39 -1.91
CA ASP A 235 -4.42 7.24 -2.79
C ASP A 235 -4.37 5.92 -2.01
N GLY A 236 -3.46 5.80 -1.03
CA GLY A 236 -3.37 4.64 -0.14
C GLY A 236 -4.59 4.51 0.76
N GLU A 237 -5.03 5.61 1.38
CA GLU A 237 -6.24 5.69 2.19
C GLU A 237 -7.48 5.29 1.38
N SER A 238 -7.69 5.89 0.21
CA SER A 238 -8.80 5.60 -0.69
C SER A 238 -8.87 4.12 -1.05
N LEU A 239 -7.73 3.51 -1.40
CA LEU A 239 -7.63 2.09 -1.72
C LEU A 239 -8.04 1.20 -0.54
N ILE A 240 -7.53 1.47 0.66
CA ILE A 240 -7.80 0.67 1.86
C ILE A 240 -9.28 0.78 2.26
N LEU A 241 -9.83 2.00 2.26
CA LEU A 241 -11.25 2.23 2.55
C LEU A 241 -12.16 1.53 1.55
N ASP A 242 -11.81 1.55 0.27
CA ASP A 242 -12.59 0.87 -0.76
C ASP A 242 -12.56 -0.66 -0.60
N ILE A 243 -11.39 -1.24 -0.28
CA ILE A 243 -11.28 -2.67 0.03
C ILE A 243 -12.16 -3.03 1.23
N ARG A 244 -12.10 -2.26 2.32
CA ARG A 244 -12.86 -2.52 3.55
C ARG A 244 -14.36 -2.38 3.37
N ARG A 245 -14.80 -1.36 2.62
CA ARG A 245 -16.21 -1.17 2.28
C ARG A 245 -16.76 -2.37 1.51
N LYS A 246 -15.93 -2.96 0.65
CA LYS A 246 -16.27 -4.14 -0.16
C LYS A 246 -16.16 -5.45 0.62
N SER A 247 -15.32 -5.48 1.65
CA SER A 247 -15.01 -6.67 2.43
C SER A 247 -14.56 -6.31 3.84
N GLU A 248 -15.51 -6.25 4.78
CA GLU A 248 -15.22 -5.83 6.17
C GLU A 248 -14.22 -6.76 6.86
N SER A 249 -14.22 -8.04 6.49
CA SER A 249 -13.32 -9.05 7.08
C SER A 249 -11.96 -9.19 6.39
N CYS A 250 -11.73 -8.46 5.30
CA CYS A 250 -10.48 -8.57 4.54
C CYS A 250 -9.33 -7.84 5.23
N ALA A 251 -8.27 -8.58 5.53
CA ALA A 251 -7.01 -8.00 6.00
C ALA A 251 -6.23 -7.40 4.83
N VAL A 252 -5.78 -6.16 4.99
CA VAL A 252 -4.96 -5.46 3.98
C VAL A 252 -3.50 -5.40 4.45
N TYR A 253 -2.60 -5.78 3.56
CA TYR A 253 -1.16 -5.73 3.75
C TYR A 253 -0.55 -4.78 2.71
N LEU A 254 0.20 -3.78 3.15
CA LEU A 254 0.94 -2.88 2.28
C LEU A 254 2.41 -3.29 2.29
N CYS A 255 2.96 -3.60 1.13
CA CYS A 255 4.39 -3.85 0.99
C CYS A 255 5.15 -2.54 0.84
N THR A 256 6.29 -2.39 1.52
CA THR A 256 7.24 -1.31 1.19
C THR A 256 7.85 -1.52 -0.19
N ALA A 257 8.22 -0.44 -0.88
CA ALA A 257 8.91 -0.51 -2.16
C ALA A 257 10.34 -1.04 -1.95
N CYS A 258 10.75 -1.95 -2.82
CA CYS A 258 12.15 -2.35 -2.91
C CYS A 258 13.01 -1.15 -3.33
N PRO A 259 14.29 -1.07 -2.90
CA PRO A 259 15.24 -0.07 -3.38
C PRO A 259 15.25 0.04 -4.90
N ARG A 260 15.49 1.24 -5.42
CA ARG A 260 15.65 1.50 -6.85
C ARG A 260 16.93 2.28 -7.09
N ILE A 261 17.50 2.15 -8.28
CA ILE A 261 18.71 2.91 -8.66
C ILE A 261 18.40 4.34 -9.11
N ASP A 262 17.19 4.58 -9.61
CA ASP A 262 16.79 5.85 -10.24
C ASP A 262 16.06 6.80 -9.28
N THR A 263 15.70 6.36 -8.08
CA THR A 263 15.01 7.17 -7.08
C THR A 263 15.22 6.63 -5.67
N ASP A 264 15.26 7.53 -4.68
CA ASP A 264 15.23 7.15 -3.27
C ASP A 264 13.80 6.82 -2.82
N VAL A 265 13.59 5.57 -2.44
CA VAL A 265 12.30 5.06 -1.99
C VAL A 265 12.11 5.16 -0.47
N LEU A 266 13.11 5.56 0.31
CA LEU A 266 13.00 5.64 1.77
C LEU A 266 11.90 6.63 2.22
N PRO A 267 11.82 7.87 1.69
CA PRO A 267 10.76 8.79 2.08
C PRO A 267 9.36 8.26 1.74
N LEU A 268 9.22 7.57 0.60
CA LEU A 268 8.00 6.89 0.20
C LEU A 268 7.63 5.79 1.20
N ASN A 269 8.57 4.92 1.56
CA ASN A 269 8.36 3.82 2.48
C ASN A 269 7.97 4.30 3.88
N GLU A 270 8.55 5.40 4.37
CA GLU A 270 8.16 6.00 5.65
C GLU A 270 6.73 6.57 5.60
N SER A 271 6.34 7.21 4.50
CA SER A 271 4.95 7.64 4.30
C SER A 271 3.98 6.45 4.26
N LEU A 272 4.35 5.34 3.60
CA LEU A 272 3.52 4.12 3.55
C LEU A 272 3.33 3.48 4.92
N LYS A 273 4.40 3.46 5.74
CA LYS A 273 4.31 2.96 7.12
C LYS A 273 3.30 3.77 7.92
N ARG A 274 3.32 5.11 7.80
CA ARG A 274 2.33 5.99 8.45
C ARG A 274 0.92 5.70 7.97
N THR A 275 0.69 5.65 6.65
CA THR A 275 -0.62 5.26 6.09
C THR A 275 -1.08 3.90 6.60
N GLY A 276 -0.19 2.91 6.73
CA GLY A 276 -0.53 1.62 7.30
C GLY A 276 -0.97 1.70 8.76
N ILE A 277 -0.27 2.50 9.58
CA ILE A 277 -0.64 2.73 10.99
C ILE A 277 -2.00 3.43 11.08
N ASP A 278 -2.15 4.57 10.41
CA ASP A 278 -3.34 5.41 10.46
C ASP A 278 -4.59 4.65 9.98
N MET A 279 -4.41 3.87 8.92
CA MET A 279 -5.48 3.06 8.33
C MET A 279 -5.55 1.65 8.92
N THR A 280 -4.78 1.29 9.95
CA THR A 280 -4.78 -0.06 10.54
C THR A 280 -4.51 -1.19 9.52
N ALA A 281 -3.77 -0.92 8.46
CA ALA A 281 -3.29 -1.91 7.50
C ALA A 281 -1.93 -2.46 7.95
N ARG A 282 -1.66 -3.73 7.66
CA ARG A 282 -0.41 -4.39 8.07
C ARG A 282 0.72 -4.00 7.11
N ILE A 283 1.92 -3.74 7.63
CA ILE A 283 3.09 -3.42 6.80
C ILE A 283 3.98 -4.64 6.63
N ILE A 284 4.24 -5.00 5.38
CA ILE A 284 5.28 -5.97 5.00
C ILE A 284 6.51 -5.19 4.54
N ASP A 285 7.57 -5.21 5.33
CA ASP A 285 8.80 -4.50 4.98
C ASP A 285 9.64 -5.29 3.98
N CYS A 286 9.29 -5.19 2.69
CA CYS A 286 10.03 -5.79 1.60
C CYS A 286 11.38 -5.11 1.37
N HIS A 287 11.52 -3.81 1.67
CA HIS A 287 12.75 -3.03 1.44
C HIS A 287 13.98 -3.67 2.10
N GLN A 288 13.85 -4.10 3.35
CA GLN A 288 14.97 -4.68 4.11
C GLN A 288 15.53 -5.97 3.51
N ALA A 289 14.74 -6.71 2.71
CA ALA A 289 15.22 -7.91 2.02
C ALA A 289 16.27 -7.61 0.93
N PHE A 290 16.40 -6.33 0.52
CA PHE A 290 17.25 -5.87 -0.56
C PHE A 290 18.35 -4.91 -0.11
N VAL A 291 18.52 -4.72 1.19
CA VAL A 291 19.53 -3.83 1.77
C VAL A 291 20.48 -4.63 2.64
N PHE A 292 21.78 -4.42 2.44
CA PHE A 292 22.81 -5.01 3.29
C PHE A 292 22.87 -4.31 4.65
N GLY A 293 23.51 -4.94 5.65
CA GLY A 293 23.64 -4.34 6.99
C GLY A 293 24.36 -2.99 7.04
N ASN A 294 25.10 -2.62 5.98
CA ASN A 294 25.75 -1.32 5.83
C ASN A 294 24.88 -0.27 5.10
N GLY A 295 23.60 -0.57 4.83
CA GLY A 295 22.67 0.33 4.15
C GLY A 295 22.74 0.29 2.62
N ASN A 296 23.69 -0.42 2.02
CA ASN A 296 23.80 -0.49 0.57
C ASN A 296 22.77 -1.44 -0.05
N THR A 297 22.23 -1.05 -1.20
CA THR A 297 21.33 -1.89 -2.00
C THR A 297 22.05 -3.13 -2.54
N ALA A 298 21.45 -4.30 -2.35
CA ALA A 298 21.89 -5.57 -2.89
C ALA A 298 21.58 -5.70 -4.40
N ARG A 299 22.41 -5.04 -5.23
CA ARG A 299 22.22 -4.94 -6.70
C ARG A 299 22.09 -6.28 -7.44
N HIS A 300 22.61 -7.38 -6.88
CA HIS A 300 22.53 -8.70 -7.50
C HIS A 300 21.10 -9.29 -7.54
N TYR A 301 20.13 -8.66 -6.88
CA TYR A 301 18.70 -9.01 -6.96
C TYR A 301 17.96 -8.37 -8.14
N TYR A 302 18.60 -7.43 -8.84
CA TYR A 302 17.96 -6.65 -9.89
C TYR A 302 18.44 -7.07 -11.28
N HIS A 303 17.64 -6.73 -12.29
CA HIS A 303 18.10 -6.66 -13.67
C HIS A 303 19.04 -5.45 -13.88
N ARG A 304 19.59 -5.31 -15.09
CA ARG A 304 20.51 -4.23 -15.43
C ARG A 304 19.90 -2.83 -15.30
N ASP A 305 18.57 -2.73 -15.34
CA ASP A 305 17.86 -1.47 -15.14
C ASP A 305 17.85 -0.98 -13.68
N GLY A 306 18.24 -1.83 -12.72
CA GLY A 306 18.23 -1.49 -11.30
C GLY A 306 16.84 -1.18 -10.73
N ILE A 307 15.78 -1.59 -11.44
CA ILE A 307 14.38 -1.36 -11.08
C ILE A 307 13.69 -2.71 -10.96
N HIS A 308 13.74 -3.53 -12.01
CA HIS A 308 13.04 -4.81 -12.02
C HIS A 308 13.86 -5.90 -11.33
N LEU A 309 13.16 -6.79 -10.62
CA LEU A 309 13.77 -7.91 -9.93
C LEU A 309 14.09 -9.03 -10.93
N ASN A 310 15.29 -9.61 -10.80
CA ASN A 310 15.60 -10.88 -11.45
C ASN A 310 15.02 -12.05 -10.64
N ALA A 311 15.19 -13.29 -11.11
CA ALA A 311 14.65 -14.47 -10.44
C ALA A 311 15.05 -14.59 -8.94
N LYS A 312 16.27 -14.21 -8.58
CA LYS A 312 16.72 -14.20 -7.18
C LYS A 312 16.03 -13.10 -6.38
N GLY A 313 15.91 -11.91 -6.95
CA GLY A 313 15.20 -10.80 -6.31
C GLY A 313 13.73 -11.11 -6.10
N THR A 314 13.07 -11.70 -7.09
CA THR A 314 11.67 -12.13 -6.94
C THR A 314 11.53 -13.19 -5.85
N SER A 315 12.45 -14.15 -5.77
CA SER A 315 12.45 -15.13 -4.67
C SER A 315 12.63 -14.46 -3.30
N ALA A 316 13.48 -13.43 -3.20
CA ALA A 316 13.67 -12.67 -1.96
C ALA A 316 12.40 -11.90 -1.57
N LEU A 317 11.73 -11.25 -2.55
CA LEU A 317 10.44 -10.58 -2.34
C LEU A 317 9.37 -11.55 -1.82
N VAL A 318 9.20 -12.69 -2.48
CA VAL A 318 8.24 -13.73 -2.07
C VAL A 318 8.57 -14.24 -0.67
N THR A 319 9.85 -14.40 -0.33
CA THR A 319 10.28 -14.82 1.01
C THR A 319 9.91 -13.78 2.06
N ALA A 320 10.14 -12.49 1.79
CA ALA A 320 9.77 -11.39 2.69
C ALA A 320 8.27 -11.34 2.96
N ILE A 321 7.44 -11.50 1.92
CA ILE A 321 5.99 -11.60 2.07
C ILE A 321 5.61 -12.86 2.88
N ASN A 322 6.21 -14.00 2.56
CA ASN A 322 5.92 -15.29 3.19
C ASN A 322 6.25 -15.32 4.69
N GLN A 323 7.21 -14.53 5.17
CA GLN A 323 7.54 -14.40 6.59
C GLN A 323 6.39 -13.82 7.42
N GLN A 324 5.57 -12.94 6.84
CA GLN A 324 4.44 -12.33 7.54
C GLN A 324 3.10 -12.97 7.18
N LEU A 325 2.96 -13.45 5.94
CA LEU A 325 1.76 -14.09 5.44
C LEU A 325 2.15 -15.35 4.67
N PRO A 326 1.92 -16.57 5.21
CA PRO A 326 2.33 -17.81 4.55
C PRO A 326 1.63 -18.01 3.19
N ILE A 327 2.32 -17.69 2.10
CA ILE A 327 1.82 -17.74 0.70
C ILE A 327 2.45 -18.86 -0.14
N THR A 328 3.53 -19.47 0.32
CA THR A 328 4.23 -20.56 -0.38
C THR A 328 3.78 -21.93 0.12
N ARG A 329 3.89 -22.95 -0.74
CA ARG A 329 3.67 -24.34 -0.33
C ARG A 329 4.84 -24.73 0.58
N HIS A 330 4.58 -25.04 1.84
CA HIS A 330 5.57 -25.74 2.64
C HIS A 330 5.77 -27.10 1.97
N GLY A 331 6.98 -27.35 1.47
CA GLY A 331 7.35 -28.70 1.04
C GLY A 331 7.05 -29.63 2.19
N SER A 332 6.11 -30.55 2.01
CA SER A 332 5.74 -31.57 2.97
C SER A 332 6.96 -32.50 3.17
N GLY A 333 7.88 -32.12 4.04
CA GLY A 333 9.09 -32.92 4.25
C GLY A 333 10.25 -32.19 4.90
N LYS A 334 10.05 -31.84 6.18
CA LYS A 334 11.03 -31.68 7.29
C LYS A 334 10.71 -30.42 8.06
N ALA A 335 10.06 -30.61 9.21
CA ALA A 335 9.85 -29.58 10.21
C ALA A 335 11.20 -28.92 10.55
N SER A 336 11.42 -27.69 10.08
CA SER A 336 12.36 -26.81 10.76
C SER A 336 11.60 -26.19 11.92
N VAL A 337 12.06 -26.51 13.11
CA VAL A 337 11.68 -25.92 14.39
C VAL A 337 11.44 -24.42 14.25
N ASN A 338 10.38 -23.95 14.90
CA ASN A 338 10.07 -22.54 15.12
C ASN A 338 11.28 -21.82 15.72
N GLU A 339 12.09 -21.20 14.87
CA GLU A 339 12.87 -20.03 15.25
C GLU A 339 12.31 -18.84 14.49
N HIS A 340 11.72 -17.92 15.25
CA HIS A 340 11.46 -16.56 14.82
C HIS A 340 12.73 -16.00 14.17
N PRO A 341 12.73 -15.60 12.89
CA PRO A 341 13.82 -14.79 12.39
C PRO A 341 13.59 -13.39 12.94
N GLN A 342 14.15 -13.12 14.12
CA GLN A 342 14.69 -11.78 14.36
C GLN A 342 15.62 -11.49 13.19
N ILE A 343 15.49 -10.27 12.65
CA ILE A 343 16.30 -9.74 11.56
C ILE A 343 17.75 -10.16 11.77
N ALA A 344 18.15 -11.23 11.08
CA ALA A 344 19.49 -11.77 11.19
C ALA A 344 20.39 -10.76 10.52
N SER A 345 21.03 -9.92 11.34
CA SER A 345 22.27 -9.27 10.97
C SER A 345 23.17 -10.30 10.26
N PHE A 346 23.90 -9.87 9.25
CA PHE A 346 24.78 -10.66 8.38
C PHE A 346 25.98 -11.33 9.12
N THR A 347 25.84 -11.69 10.39
CA THR A 347 26.87 -12.28 11.24
C THR A 347 26.89 -13.82 11.20
N ASN A 348 25.98 -14.48 10.48
CA ASN A 348 25.94 -15.94 10.42
C ASN A 348 27.08 -16.53 9.53
N ARG A 349 28.27 -16.66 10.12
CA ARG A 349 29.48 -17.34 9.58
C ARG A 349 29.21 -18.77 9.11
N SER A 350 28.18 -19.43 9.65
CA SER A 350 27.98 -20.88 9.57
C SER A 350 27.57 -21.41 8.19
N ARG A 351 26.97 -20.57 7.34
CA ARG A 351 26.43 -21.04 6.04
C ARG A 351 27.41 -20.98 4.87
N TRP A 352 28.54 -20.30 5.04
CA TRP A 352 29.51 -20.03 3.95
C TRP A 352 30.80 -20.84 4.06
N GLN A 353 31.03 -21.52 5.18
CA GLN A 353 32.26 -22.25 5.45
C GLN A 353 31.99 -23.74 5.62
N GLN A 354 32.42 -24.55 4.65
CA GLN A 354 32.68 -25.97 4.87
C GLN A 354 34.19 -26.12 5.09
N GLY A 355 34.60 -26.50 6.30
CA GLY A 355 36.01 -26.76 6.63
C GLY A 355 36.92 -25.53 6.48
N ASN A 356 36.52 -24.39 7.05
CA ASN A 356 37.23 -23.10 6.98
C ASN A 356 37.46 -22.55 5.56
N LYS A 357 36.96 -23.19 4.50
CA LYS A 357 36.99 -22.67 3.13
C LYS A 357 35.64 -22.03 2.78
N CYS A 358 35.70 -20.81 2.27
CA CYS A 358 34.54 -20.19 1.66
C CYS A 358 34.12 -20.97 0.41
N THR A 359 32.86 -21.40 0.35
CA THR A 359 32.32 -22.15 -0.80
C THR A 359 32.21 -21.30 -2.08
N VAL A 360 32.28 -19.98 -1.96
CA VAL A 360 32.16 -19.03 -3.09
C VAL A 360 33.48 -18.74 -3.76
N CYS A 361 34.51 -18.40 -2.98
CA CYS A 361 35.81 -17.97 -3.49
C CYS A 361 36.95 -18.95 -3.18
N GLY A 362 36.71 -20.02 -2.41
CA GLY A 362 37.70 -21.05 -2.09
C GLY A 362 38.78 -20.63 -1.07
N LEU A 363 38.82 -19.36 -0.69
CA LEU A 363 39.76 -18.80 0.30
C LEU A 363 39.37 -19.21 1.72
N ARG A 364 40.37 -19.29 2.62
CA ARG A 364 40.17 -19.58 4.04
C ARG A 364 40.13 -18.30 4.87
N ASN A 365 39.54 -18.36 6.06
CA ASN A 365 39.68 -17.35 7.14
C ASN A 365 39.45 -15.87 6.74
N HIS A 366 38.44 -15.59 5.92
CA HIS A 366 38.10 -14.21 5.56
C HIS A 366 36.59 -13.98 5.77
N SER A 367 36.20 -12.73 5.94
CA SER A 367 34.80 -12.37 6.14
C SER A 367 33.99 -12.51 4.83
N ALA A 368 32.67 -12.59 4.92
CA ALA A 368 31.82 -12.55 3.72
C ALA A 368 32.05 -11.27 2.90
N GLU A 369 32.37 -10.16 3.59
CA GLU A 369 32.65 -8.86 2.99
C GLU A 369 33.99 -8.86 2.23
N ASP A 370 35.01 -9.52 2.77
CA ASP A 370 36.30 -9.73 2.07
C ASP A 370 36.14 -10.64 0.84
N CYS A 371 35.31 -11.68 0.90
CA CYS A 371 35.07 -12.56 -0.25
C CYS A 371 34.40 -11.77 -1.39
N TYR A 372 33.49 -10.88 -1.03
CA TYR A 372 32.79 -10.03 -1.99
C TYR A 372 33.73 -8.98 -2.58
N ARG A 373 34.53 -8.29 -1.77
CA ARG A 373 35.54 -7.32 -2.26
C ARG A 373 36.56 -7.98 -3.19
N ASN A 374 37.07 -9.16 -2.81
CA ASN A 374 38.08 -9.87 -3.61
C ASN A 374 37.53 -10.38 -4.96
N ARG A 375 36.23 -10.63 -5.06
CA ARG A 375 35.62 -11.15 -6.30
C ARG A 375 34.99 -10.07 -7.17
N TRP A 376 34.50 -9.00 -6.58
CA TRP A 376 33.66 -8.00 -7.26
C TRP A 376 34.03 -6.54 -6.95
N GLY A 377 34.90 -6.29 -5.96
CA GLY A 377 35.14 -4.96 -5.39
C GLY A 377 36.41 -4.24 -5.86
N ALA A 378 37.29 -4.87 -6.63
CA ALA A 378 38.34 -4.16 -7.35
C ALA A 378 37.94 -4.10 -8.83
N GLY A 379 37.95 -2.89 -9.40
CA GLY A 379 37.54 -2.61 -10.77
C GLY A 379 38.12 -3.61 -11.76
N GLY A 380 37.31 -3.95 -12.77
CA GLY A 380 37.68 -4.89 -13.81
C GLY A 380 39.02 -4.55 -14.46
N TYR A 381 40.07 -5.22 -14.02
CA TYR A 381 41.22 -5.53 -14.85
C TYR A 381 41.48 -7.04 -14.73
N SER A 382 41.32 -7.67 -15.88
CA SER A 382 41.68 -9.05 -16.17
C SER A 382 43.08 -9.39 -15.67
N TYR A 383 43.18 -10.38 -14.80
CA TYR A 383 44.36 -11.24 -14.68
C TYR A 383 43.98 -12.64 -15.18
N TYR A 384 43.79 -12.79 -16.49
CA TYR A 384 43.94 -14.07 -17.17
C TYR A 384 45.43 -14.31 -17.42
N HIS A 385 46.10 -14.99 -16.49
CA HIS A 385 47.37 -15.66 -16.78
C HIS A 385 47.17 -17.17 -16.76
N GLY A 386 47.19 -17.74 -17.97
CA GLY A 386 47.92 -18.96 -18.30
C GLY A 386 47.47 -20.28 -17.68
N ARG A 387 46.51 -20.96 -18.31
CA ARG A 387 46.57 -22.43 -18.40
C ARG A 387 47.03 -22.81 -19.81
N TYR A 388 48.35 -22.99 -19.96
CA TYR A 388 48.91 -23.69 -21.12
C TYR A 388 48.41 -25.14 -21.10
N ARG A 389 47.50 -25.49 -22.01
CA ARG A 389 47.32 -26.87 -22.45
C ARG A 389 48.45 -27.19 -23.43
N LYS A 390 49.39 -28.05 -23.00
CA LYS A 390 50.28 -28.77 -23.92
C LYS A 390 49.42 -29.62 -24.85
N TYR A 391 49.34 -29.23 -26.13
CA TYR A 391 48.91 -30.13 -27.19
C TYR A 391 50.06 -31.10 -27.49
N ARG A 392 49.79 -32.40 -27.34
CA ARG A 392 50.55 -33.49 -27.93
C ARG A 392 50.18 -33.58 -29.41
N GLY A 393 51.18 -33.70 -30.28
CA GLY A 393 51.15 -34.68 -31.36
C GLY A 393 51.18 -34.16 -32.80
N GLN A 394 52.26 -34.58 -33.49
CA GLN A 394 52.34 -34.99 -34.92
C GLN A 394 52.23 -33.85 -35.96
N ARG A 395 53.10 -33.72 -36.97
CA ARG A 395 54.00 -34.66 -37.67
C ARG A 395 55.39 -34.07 -37.84
#